data_AF-A0A812Y6A1-F1
#
_entry.id   AF-A0A812Y6A1-F1
#
_cell.length_a   1.000
_cell.length_b   1.000
_cell.length_c   1.000
_cell.angle_alpha   90.00
_cell.angle_beta   90.00
_cell.angle_gamma   90.00
#
_symmetry.space_group_name_H-M   'P 1'
#
loop_
_entity.id
_entity.type
_entity.pdbx_description
1 polymer ?
#
loop_
_entity_poly.entity_id
_entity_poly.type
_entity_poly.pdbx_seq_one_letter_code
_entity_poly.pdbx_strand_id
1 'polypeptide(L)'
;MTAYEVMLLNRNGWEWWNDTTTLWDRPWQDSGECPADLRTLYIAQLAIWFVTAFSHKFVEAKHNDYFVMYGHHVATLGLVSLSYFNGWQPIGLSTLFVHDSSDIVVDLLKMVNYLGYDAKSGLFLAEGFFAINLVTWFLMRTYFFLLKVIRSTIPKDLFAPGWGDYNRSAPLISPQNACRLLLIVLSLMHVYWYCLFWRILVRLLRGSAGHEAGREYEGSSDSEPEENGKKANVNARKRTFRLQMLTDNWPVQVFGVC
;
A
#
# COMPACT_ATOMS: atom_id res chain seq x y z
N MET A 1 5.69 -12.74 -7.10
CA MET A 1 4.37 -12.39 -7.64
C MET A 1 4.48 -11.33 -8.72
N THR A 2 5.06 -10.16 -8.44
CA THR A 2 5.20 -9.04 -9.39
C THR A 2 5.77 -9.39 -10.77
N ALA A 3 6.85 -10.18 -10.84
CA ALA A 3 7.40 -10.60 -12.13
C ALA A 3 6.39 -11.41 -12.98
N TYR A 4 5.57 -12.24 -12.33
CA TYR A 4 4.54 -13.04 -12.99
C TYR A 4 3.37 -12.16 -13.47
N GLU A 5 3.00 -11.14 -12.70
CA GLU A 5 2.02 -10.14 -13.11
C GLU A 5 2.48 -9.35 -14.33
N VAL A 6 3.74 -8.92 -14.34
CA VAL A 6 4.34 -8.24 -15.51
C VAL A 6 4.32 -9.14 -16.73
N MET A 7 4.64 -10.43 -16.59
CA MET A 7 4.56 -11.39 -17.70
C MET A 7 3.14 -11.53 -18.22
N LEU A 8 2.14 -11.60 -17.33
CA LEU A 8 0.73 -11.70 -17.70
C LEU A 8 0.23 -10.41 -18.37
N LEU A 9 0.56 -9.24 -17.83
CA LEU A 9 0.17 -7.94 -18.42
C LEU A 9 0.82 -7.68 -19.79
N ASN A 10 1.97 -8.30 -20.08
CA ASN A 10 2.63 -8.23 -21.39
C ASN A 10 2.33 -9.43 -22.28
N ARG A 11 1.36 -10.29 -21.91
CA ARG A 11 0.97 -11.42 -22.73
C ARG A 11 0.34 -10.91 -24.02
N ASN A 12 0.76 -11.49 -25.15
CA ASN A 12 0.21 -11.16 -26.46
C ASN A 12 -1.33 -11.23 -26.46
N GLY A 13 -1.98 -10.12 -26.83
CA GLY A 13 -3.43 -9.99 -26.86
C GLY A 13 -4.06 -9.41 -25.59
N TRP A 14 -3.30 -9.15 -24.51
CA TRP A 14 -3.81 -8.48 -23.31
C TRP A 14 -3.29 -7.04 -23.27
N GLU A 15 -4.11 -6.10 -23.74
CA GLU A 15 -3.72 -4.68 -23.78
C GLU A 15 -4.20 -3.88 -22.57
N TRP A 16 -4.75 -4.53 -21.53
CA TRP A 16 -5.44 -3.88 -20.40
C TRP A 16 -4.61 -2.83 -19.66
N TRP A 17 -3.28 -3.00 -19.59
CA TRP A 17 -2.41 -2.00 -18.99
C TRP A 17 -2.27 -0.76 -19.87
N ASN A 18 -2.21 -0.93 -21.19
CA ASN A 18 -2.00 0.16 -22.14
C ASN A 18 -3.33 0.82 -22.54
N ASP A 19 -4.36 0.03 -22.83
CA ASP A 19 -5.73 0.44 -23.03
C ASP A 19 -6.58 0.17 -21.79
N THR A 20 -6.65 1.19 -20.93
CA THR A 20 -7.43 1.16 -19.68
C THR A 20 -8.95 1.08 -19.91
N THR A 21 -9.41 1.21 -21.15
CA THR A 21 -10.83 1.23 -21.46
C THR A 21 -11.48 -0.15 -21.51
N THR A 22 -10.65 -1.19 -21.60
CA THR A 22 -11.04 -2.59 -21.60
C THR A 22 -10.95 -3.23 -20.20
N LEU A 23 -10.63 -2.45 -19.16
CA LEU A 23 -10.46 -2.97 -17.79
C LEU A 23 -11.73 -3.55 -17.17
N TRP A 24 -12.90 -3.12 -17.64
CA TRP A 24 -14.21 -3.58 -17.18
C TRP A 24 -14.84 -4.62 -18.11
N ASP A 25 -14.13 -5.02 -19.15
CA ASP A 25 -14.56 -6.09 -20.03
C ASP A 25 -14.55 -7.42 -19.28
N ARG A 26 -15.28 -8.39 -19.81
CA ARG A 26 -15.34 -9.76 -19.28
C ARG A 26 -14.81 -10.73 -20.32
N PRO A 27 -13.47 -10.82 -20.50
CA PRO A 27 -12.85 -11.46 -21.67
C PRO A 27 -13.22 -12.94 -21.82
N TRP A 28 -13.58 -13.60 -20.72
CA TRP A 28 -13.91 -15.02 -20.68
C TRP A 28 -15.38 -15.30 -20.34
N GLN A 29 -16.25 -14.29 -20.49
CA GLN A 29 -17.68 -14.49 -20.26
C GLN A 29 -18.26 -15.54 -21.21
N ASP A 30 -17.84 -15.52 -22.48
CA ASP A 30 -18.37 -16.42 -23.51
C ASP A 30 -17.67 -17.80 -23.51
N SER A 31 -16.37 -17.85 -23.17
CA SER A 31 -15.61 -19.10 -23.10
C SER A 31 -15.81 -19.86 -21.78
N GLY A 32 -16.37 -19.21 -20.75
CA GLY A 32 -16.66 -19.80 -19.43
C GLY A 32 -15.44 -20.07 -18.54
N GLU A 33 -14.23 -20.07 -19.08
CA GLU A 33 -13.01 -20.41 -18.34
C GLU A 33 -11.95 -19.30 -18.37
N CYS A 34 -11.54 -18.85 -17.18
CA CYS A 34 -10.37 -18.00 -16.97
C CYS A 34 -9.08 -18.82 -17.19
N PRO A 35 -8.08 -18.29 -17.91
CA PRO A 35 -6.79 -18.93 -18.13
C PRO A 35 -6.16 -19.43 -16.82
N ALA A 36 -5.61 -20.65 -16.87
CA ALA A 36 -5.13 -21.35 -15.68
C ALA A 36 -4.00 -20.61 -14.95
N ASP A 37 -3.17 -19.89 -15.69
CA ASP A 37 -2.11 -19.02 -15.19
C ASP A 37 -2.66 -17.85 -14.38
N LEU A 38 -3.63 -17.12 -14.94
CA LEU A 38 -4.29 -16.02 -14.25
C LEU A 38 -5.08 -16.50 -13.03
N ARG A 39 -5.77 -17.64 -13.14
CA ARG A 39 -6.45 -18.28 -12.00
C ARG A 39 -5.47 -18.64 -10.89
N THR A 40 -4.32 -19.21 -11.24
CA THR A 40 -3.29 -19.58 -10.26
C THR A 40 -2.74 -18.35 -9.55
N LEU A 41 -2.49 -17.26 -10.29
CA LEU A 41 -2.06 -15.99 -9.70
C LEU A 41 -3.09 -15.48 -8.69
N TYR A 42 -4.37 -15.44 -9.06
CA TYR A 42 -5.44 -14.98 -8.17
C TYR A 42 -5.54 -15.81 -6.89
N ILE A 43 -5.51 -17.14 -7.00
CA ILE A 43 -5.60 -18.03 -5.85
C ILE A 43 -4.40 -17.83 -4.92
N ALA A 44 -3.19 -17.78 -5.48
CA ALA A 44 -1.97 -17.57 -4.71
C ALA A 44 -1.99 -16.21 -3.99
N GLN A 45 -2.37 -15.15 -4.69
CA GLN A 45 -2.42 -13.80 -4.13
C GLN A 45 -3.47 -13.67 -3.03
N LEU A 46 -4.69 -14.19 -3.26
CA LEU A 46 -5.75 -14.21 -2.26
C LEU A 46 -5.34 -15.00 -1.02
N ALA A 47 -4.65 -16.13 -1.19
CA ALA A 47 -4.17 -16.93 -0.07
C ALA A 47 -3.12 -16.17 0.76
N ILE A 48 -2.13 -15.54 0.12
CA ILE A 48 -1.11 -14.72 0.79
C ILE A 48 -1.78 -13.58 1.54
N TRP A 49 -2.62 -12.79 0.87
CA TRP A 49 -3.28 -11.63 1.47
C TRP A 49 -4.24 -12.00 2.59
N PHE A 50 -4.89 -13.16 2.51
CA PHE A 50 -5.72 -13.67 3.60
C PHE A 50 -4.89 -14.02 4.83
N VAL A 51 -3.75 -14.71 4.64
CA VAL A 51 -2.83 -15.04 5.73
C VAL A 51 -2.25 -13.76 6.35
N THR A 52 -1.84 -12.79 5.54
CA THR A 52 -1.38 -11.48 6.03
C THR A 52 -2.48 -10.76 6.82
N ALA A 53 -3.72 -10.72 6.31
CA ALA A 53 -4.84 -10.11 7.03
C ALA A 53 -5.14 -10.80 8.37
N PHE A 54 -4.97 -12.12 8.41
CA PHE A 54 -5.12 -12.92 9.63
C PHE A 54 -3.98 -12.63 10.63
N SER A 55 -2.73 -12.61 10.16
CA SER A 55 -1.55 -12.22 10.96
C SER A 55 -1.74 -10.84 11.57
N HIS A 56 -2.15 -9.88 10.75
CA HIS A 56 -2.41 -8.52 11.17
C HIS A 56 -3.47 -8.43 12.29
N LYS A 57 -4.50 -9.27 12.21
CA LYS A 57 -5.58 -9.27 13.19
C LYS A 57 -5.19 -9.91 14.53
N PHE A 58 -4.43 -11.00 14.50
CA PHE A 58 -4.26 -11.90 15.64
C PHE A 58 -2.84 -12.00 16.18
N VAL A 59 -1.82 -11.64 15.39
CA VAL A 59 -0.40 -11.84 15.71
C VAL A 59 0.30 -10.51 15.93
N GLU A 60 0.01 -9.50 15.11
CA GLU A 60 0.74 -8.23 15.13
C GLU A 60 0.27 -7.26 16.21
N ALA A 61 1.21 -6.44 16.68
CA ALA A 61 0.95 -5.34 17.60
C ALA A 61 0.15 -4.23 16.89
N LYS A 62 -0.74 -3.57 17.65
CA LYS A 62 -1.57 -2.50 17.12
C LYS A 62 -0.77 -1.20 17.01
N HIS A 63 -0.56 -0.77 15.77
CA HIS A 63 0.05 0.51 15.45
C HIS A 63 -1.01 1.59 15.16
N ASN A 64 -0.59 2.84 14.97
CA ASN A 64 -1.51 3.99 14.87
C ASN A 64 -2.45 3.95 13.66
N ASP A 65 -2.06 3.29 12.57
CA ASP A 65 -2.89 3.05 11.37
C ASP A 65 -3.51 1.65 11.32
N TYR A 66 -3.55 0.91 12.44
CA TYR A 66 -4.08 -0.47 12.51
C TYR A 66 -5.46 -0.63 11.85
N PHE A 67 -6.41 0.26 12.14
CA PHE A 67 -7.76 0.17 11.56
C PHE A 67 -7.77 0.45 10.06
N VAL A 68 -6.88 1.33 9.59
CA VAL A 68 -6.77 1.67 8.16
C VAL A 68 -6.14 0.52 7.39
N MET A 69 -5.06 -0.08 7.92
CA MET A 69 -4.40 -1.26 7.35
C MET A 69 -5.33 -2.48 7.33
N TYR A 70 -6.05 -2.76 8.41
CA TYR A 70 -7.03 -3.85 8.43
C TYR A 70 -8.19 -3.59 7.44
N GLY A 71 -8.70 -2.35 7.39
CA GLY A 71 -9.70 -1.94 6.41
C GLY A 71 -9.23 -2.11 4.97
N HIS A 72 -7.95 -1.86 4.71
CA HIS A 72 -7.32 -2.11 3.42
C HIS A 72 -7.31 -3.59 3.06
N HIS A 73 -6.91 -4.48 3.96
CA HIS A 73 -6.95 -5.93 3.70
C HIS A 73 -8.37 -6.41 3.35
N VAL A 74 -9.38 -5.91 4.06
CA VAL A 74 -10.78 -6.22 3.75
C VAL A 74 -11.15 -5.68 2.36
N ALA A 75 -10.75 -4.47 2.03
CA ALA A 75 -11.06 -3.84 0.75
C ALA A 75 -10.36 -4.54 -0.43
N THR A 76 -9.08 -4.89 -0.29
CA THR A 76 -8.31 -5.59 -1.33
C THR A 76 -8.78 -7.03 -1.54
N LEU A 77 -9.01 -7.78 -0.47
CA LEU A 77 -9.59 -9.14 -0.55
C LEU A 77 -10.98 -9.10 -1.21
N GLY A 78 -11.82 -8.16 -0.79
CA GLY A 78 -13.15 -7.96 -1.37
C GLY A 78 -13.09 -7.62 -2.85
N LEU A 79 -12.23 -6.67 -3.24
CA LEU A 79 -12.10 -6.20 -4.61
C LEU A 79 -11.61 -7.31 -5.54
N VAL A 80 -10.55 -8.03 -5.18
CA VAL A 80 -9.97 -9.11 -5.98
C VAL A 80 -10.94 -10.30 -6.08
N SER A 81 -11.66 -10.62 -5.00
CA SER A 81 -12.68 -11.66 -5.02
C SER A 81 -13.85 -11.30 -5.93
N LEU A 82 -14.41 -10.10 -5.77
CA LEU A 82 -15.52 -9.62 -6.60
C LEU A 82 -15.12 -9.51 -8.07
N SER A 83 -13.90 -9.03 -8.36
CA SER A 83 -13.40 -8.93 -9.72
C SER A 83 -13.26 -10.31 -10.36
N TYR A 84 -12.79 -11.31 -9.61
CA TYR A 84 -12.67 -12.68 -10.10
C TYR A 84 -14.01 -13.33 -10.42
N PHE A 85 -14.95 -13.31 -9.45
CA PHE A 85 -16.25 -14.00 -9.60
C PHE A 85 -17.16 -13.38 -10.66
N ASN A 86 -16.99 -12.08 -10.96
CA ASN A 86 -17.81 -11.38 -11.96
C ASN A 86 -17.15 -11.27 -13.33
N GLY A 87 -15.96 -11.85 -13.52
CA GLY A 87 -15.26 -11.83 -14.81
C GLY A 87 -14.50 -10.53 -15.11
N TRP A 88 -14.31 -9.65 -14.12
CA TRP A 88 -13.49 -8.45 -14.25
C TRP A 88 -12.06 -8.71 -13.81
N GLN A 89 -11.42 -9.79 -14.26
CA GLN A 89 -10.04 -10.04 -13.87
C GLN A 89 -9.03 -8.99 -14.39
N PRO A 90 -9.27 -8.25 -15.51
CA PRO A 90 -8.37 -7.17 -15.92
C PRO A 90 -8.20 -6.05 -14.87
N ILE A 91 -9.30 -5.58 -14.26
CA ILE A 91 -9.24 -4.57 -13.18
C ILE A 91 -8.53 -5.13 -11.94
N GLY A 92 -8.80 -6.38 -11.57
CA GLY A 92 -8.13 -7.01 -10.43
C GLY A 92 -6.64 -7.21 -10.69
N LEU A 93 -6.23 -7.72 -11.85
CA LEU A 93 -4.82 -7.91 -12.20
C LEU A 93 -4.05 -6.59 -12.24
N SER A 94 -4.66 -5.53 -12.78
CA SER A 94 -4.05 -4.20 -12.79
C SER A 94 -3.93 -3.62 -11.39
N THR A 95 -4.91 -3.89 -10.52
CA THR A 95 -4.86 -3.51 -9.10
C THR A 95 -3.72 -4.25 -8.39
N LEU A 96 -3.65 -5.58 -8.53
CA LEU A 96 -2.59 -6.42 -7.95
C LEU A 96 -1.20 -5.92 -8.36
N PHE A 97 -0.98 -5.72 -9.66
CA PHE A 97 0.30 -5.23 -10.19
C PHE A 97 0.75 -3.91 -9.57
N VAL A 98 -0.17 -2.93 -9.50
CA VAL A 98 0.13 -1.63 -8.88
C VAL A 98 0.44 -1.81 -7.39
N HIS A 99 -0.20 -2.77 -6.73
CA HIS A 99 -0.01 -3.00 -5.31
C HIS A 99 1.34 -3.66 -5.03
N ASP A 100 1.56 -4.83 -5.59
CA ASP A 100 2.76 -5.64 -5.36
C ASP A 100 4.03 -4.91 -5.81
N SER A 101 3.97 -4.11 -6.87
CA SER A 101 5.14 -3.36 -7.36
C SER A 101 5.64 -2.30 -6.38
N SER A 102 4.74 -1.62 -5.66
CA SER A 102 5.16 -0.64 -4.65
C SER A 102 5.66 -1.30 -3.38
N ASP A 103 5.06 -2.43 -3.02
CA ASP A 103 5.27 -3.06 -1.72
C ASP A 103 6.68 -3.65 -1.61
N ILE A 104 7.31 -4.04 -2.73
CA ILE A 104 8.73 -4.40 -2.79
C ILE A 104 9.62 -3.35 -2.12
N VAL A 105 9.41 -2.06 -2.42
CA VAL A 105 10.26 -0.99 -1.89
C VAL A 105 9.98 -0.76 -0.41
N VAL A 106 8.70 -0.83 -0.02
CA VAL A 106 8.29 -0.75 1.38
C VAL A 106 8.96 -1.86 2.18
N ASP A 107 8.85 -3.12 1.74
CA ASP A 107 9.41 -4.28 2.44
C ASP A 107 10.94 -4.23 2.51
N LEU A 108 11.60 -3.77 1.45
CA LEU A 108 13.05 -3.51 1.49
C LEU A 108 13.42 -2.46 2.54
N LEU A 109 12.68 -1.35 2.62
CA LEU A 109 12.88 -0.34 3.65
C LEU A 109 12.70 -0.92 5.06
N LYS A 110 11.65 -1.73 5.26
CA LYS A 110 11.41 -2.41 6.52
C LYS A 110 12.61 -3.30 6.88
N MET A 111 13.04 -4.17 5.98
CA MET A 111 14.13 -5.10 6.22
C MET A 111 15.46 -4.40 6.55
N VAL A 112 15.80 -3.32 5.84
CA VAL A 112 17.02 -2.54 6.12
C VAL A 112 16.97 -1.95 7.54
N ASN A 113 15.81 -1.44 7.94
CA ASN A 113 15.59 -0.87 9.26
C ASN A 113 15.63 -1.95 10.37
N TYR A 114 14.99 -3.09 10.14
CA TYR A 114 15.00 -4.24 11.05
C TYR A 114 16.40 -4.79 11.31
N LEU A 115 17.23 -4.87 10.27
CA LEU A 115 18.59 -5.41 10.37
C LEU A 115 19.59 -4.39 10.98
N GLY A 116 19.16 -3.13 11.16
CA GLY A 116 19.98 -2.05 11.69
C GLY A 116 21.19 -1.74 10.81
N TYR A 117 21.06 -1.92 9.49
CA TYR A 117 22.18 -1.77 8.57
C TYR A 117 22.70 -0.34 8.50
N ASP A 118 21.88 0.68 8.72
CA ASP A 118 22.34 2.09 8.75
C ASP A 118 23.35 2.35 9.87
N ALA A 119 23.07 1.81 11.07
CA ALA A 119 23.94 1.97 12.24
C ALA A 119 25.26 1.19 12.11
N LYS A 120 25.24 0.05 11.40
CA LYS A 120 26.40 -0.85 11.28
C LYS A 120 27.31 -0.56 10.10
N SER A 121 26.78 0.02 9.02
CA SER A 121 27.52 0.22 7.76
C SER A 121 27.95 1.67 7.51
N GLY A 122 27.40 2.65 8.23
CA GLY A 122 27.65 4.07 7.99
C GLY A 122 27.10 4.58 6.65
N LEU A 123 26.29 3.76 5.97
CA LEU A 123 25.58 4.10 4.75
C LEU A 123 24.16 4.55 5.11
N PHE A 124 23.67 5.61 4.46
CA PHE A 124 22.29 6.12 4.59
C PHE A 124 21.30 5.27 3.77
N LEU A 125 21.23 3.97 4.05
CA LEU A 125 20.45 3.01 3.27
C LEU A 125 18.95 3.17 3.53
N ALA A 126 18.51 3.28 4.78
CA ALA A 126 17.08 3.50 5.05
C ALA A 126 16.61 4.86 4.56
N GLU A 127 17.41 5.92 4.64
CA GLU A 127 17.02 7.21 4.03
C GLU A 127 16.93 7.09 2.51
N GLY A 128 17.84 6.33 1.88
CA GLY A 128 17.79 6.02 0.46
C GLY A 128 16.52 5.25 0.08
N PHE A 129 16.22 4.15 0.75
CA PHE A 129 15.01 3.36 0.51
C PHE A 129 13.74 4.12 0.84
N PHE A 130 13.75 5.02 1.84
CA PHE A 130 12.63 5.91 2.14
C PHE A 130 12.38 6.91 1.00
N ALA A 131 13.43 7.49 0.43
CA ALA A 131 13.31 8.36 -0.73
C ALA A 131 12.79 7.61 -1.97
N ILE A 132 13.29 6.39 -2.22
CA ILE A 132 12.79 5.52 -3.30
C ILE A 132 11.31 5.17 -3.04
N ASN A 133 10.94 4.87 -1.80
CA ASN A 133 9.55 4.58 -1.42
C ASN A 133 8.62 5.76 -1.73
N LEU A 134 9.00 6.99 -1.39
CA LEU A 134 8.23 8.19 -1.73
C LEU A 134 7.94 8.29 -3.23
N VAL A 135 8.96 8.06 -4.07
CA VAL A 135 8.82 8.12 -5.53
C VAL A 135 7.97 6.97 -6.05
N THR A 136 8.25 5.74 -5.63
CA THR A 136 7.53 4.55 -6.08
C THR A 136 6.07 4.59 -5.65
N TRP A 137 5.77 5.02 -4.42
CA TRP A 137 4.39 5.19 -3.94
C TRP A 137 3.63 6.23 -4.76
N PHE A 138 4.26 7.36 -5.05
CA PHE A 138 3.66 8.38 -5.92
C PHE A 138 3.35 7.80 -7.30
N LEU A 139 4.32 7.16 -7.95
CA LEU A 139 4.15 6.62 -9.31
C LEU A 139 3.09 5.52 -9.36
N MET A 140 3.19 4.51 -8.49
CA MET A 140 2.31 3.34 -8.52
C MET A 140 0.93 3.67 -7.94
N ARG A 141 0.87 4.11 -6.67
CA ARG A 141 -0.38 4.23 -5.91
C ARG A 141 -1.11 5.55 -6.12
N THR A 142 -0.41 6.62 -6.51
CA THR A 142 -1.02 7.95 -6.73
C THR A 142 -1.23 8.25 -8.21
N TYR A 143 -0.23 8.00 -9.06
CA TYR A 143 -0.31 8.34 -10.48
C TYR A 143 -0.98 7.24 -11.30
N PHE A 144 -0.39 6.04 -11.36
CA PHE A 144 -0.93 4.94 -12.17
C PHE A 144 -2.28 4.44 -11.66
N PHE A 145 -2.44 4.28 -10.34
CA PHE A 145 -3.72 3.85 -9.77
C PHE A 145 -4.86 4.81 -10.13
N LEU A 146 -4.67 6.13 -9.97
CA LEU A 146 -5.71 7.10 -10.27
C LEU A 146 -5.98 7.20 -11.78
N LEU A 147 -4.94 7.29 -12.61
CA LEU A 147 -5.10 7.54 -14.04
C LEU A 147 -5.51 6.31 -14.83
N LYS A 148 -5.12 5.10 -14.38
CA LYS A 148 -5.47 3.85 -15.07
C LYS A 148 -6.67 3.17 -14.43
N VAL A 149 -6.59 2.89 -13.13
CA VAL A 149 -7.60 2.09 -12.43
C VAL A 149 -8.84 2.94 -12.09
N ILE A 150 -8.69 4.06 -11.40
CA ILE A 150 -9.84 4.90 -11.02
C ILE A 150 -10.48 5.59 -12.22
N ARG A 151 -9.68 6.13 -13.15
CA ARG A 151 -10.24 6.73 -14.37
C ARG A 151 -11.10 5.74 -15.16
N SER A 152 -10.76 4.45 -15.16
CA SER A 152 -11.58 3.42 -15.84
C SER A 152 -12.97 3.25 -15.20
N THR A 153 -13.14 3.61 -13.92
CA THR A 153 -14.44 3.54 -13.22
C THR A 153 -15.42 4.60 -13.73
N ILE A 154 -14.91 5.69 -14.32
CA ILE A 154 -15.71 6.77 -14.88
C ILE A 154 -16.23 6.29 -16.24
N PRO A 155 -17.55 6.10 -16.40
CA PRO A 155 -18.11 5.70 -17.68
C PRO A 155 -17.80 6.76 -18.73
N LYS A 156 -17.31 6.33 -19.90
CA LYS A 156 -17.13 7.23 -21.06
C LYS A 156 -18.43 7.95 -21.44
N ASP A 157 -19.55 7.31 -21.13
CA ASP A 157 -20.89 7.76 -21.44
C ASP A 157 -21.48 8.72 -20.39
N LEU A 158 -20.73 9.11 -19.35
CA LEU A 158 -21.20 10.08 -18.34
C LEU A 158 -21.68 11.40 -18.99
N PHE A 159 -21.19 11.71 -20.20
CA PHE A 159 -21.58 12.86 -21.02
C PHE A 159 -22.36 12.48 -22.30
N ALA A 160 -22.69 11.20 -22.51
CA ALA A 160 -23.49 10.76 -23.63
C ALA A 160 -24.99 10.95 -23.34
N PRO A 161 -25.78 11.51 -24.27
CA PRO A 161 -27.23 11.65 -24.11
C PRO A 161 -27.87 10.25 -24.01
N GLY A 162 -28.40 9.89 -22.84
CA GLY A 162 -29.02 8.58 -22.56
C GLY A 162 -28.42 7.79 -21.39
N TRP A 163 -27.30 8.24 -20.81
CA TRP A 163 -26.66 7.58 -19.66
C TRP A 163 -27.55 7.47 -18.40
N GLY A 164 -28.48 8.42 -18.26
CA GLY A 164 -29.45 8.46 -17.17
C GLY A 164 -30.40 7.26 -17.13
N ASP A 165 -30.52 6.46 -18.19
CA ASP A 165 -31.52 5.39 -18.28
C ASP A 165 -30.95 3.98 -18.04
N TYR A 166 -29.65 3.74 -18.30
CA TYR A 166 -28.98 2.45 -18.03
C TYR A 166 -28.52 2.32 -16.57
N ASN A 167 -28.09 3.43 -15.94
CA ASN A 167 -27.57 3.41 -14.57
C ASN A 167 -28.66 3.65 -13.50
N ARG A 168 -29.87 4.06 -13.90
CA ARG A 168 -31.02 4.29 -13.01
C ARG A 168 -31.74 2.98 -12.62
N SER A 169 -31.47 1.90 -13.33
CA SER A 169 -32.09 0.57 -13.13
C SER A 169 -31.12 -0.47 -12.54
N ALA A 170 -29.82 -0.18 -12.47
CA ALA A 170 -28.88 -1.01 -11.71
C ALA A 170 -29.07 -0.74 -10.21
N PRO A 171 -29.32 -1.77 -9.37
CA PRO A 171 -29.41 -1.58 -7.93
C PRO A 171 -28.16 -0.86 -7.40
N LEU A 172 -28.34 0.05 -6.45
CA LEU A 172 -27.24 0.65 -5.67
C LEU A 172 -26.26 -0.43 -5.17
N ILE A 173 -26.81 -1.61 -4.85
CA ILE A 173 -26.08 -2.83 -4.46
C ILE A 173 -25.90 -3.72 -5.70
N SER A 174 -25.01 -3.32 -6.62
CA SER A 174 -24.54 -4.20 -7.70
C SER A 174 -23.06 -4.56 -7.46
N PRO A 175 -22.60 -5.77 -7.86
CA PRO A 175 -21.19 -6.14 -7.71
C PRO A 175 -20.22 -5.15 -8.37
N GLN A 176 -20.65 -4.55 -9.49
CA GLN A 176 -19.87 -3.54 -10.19
C GLN A 176 -19.72 -2.25 -9.37
N ASN A 177 -20.83 -1.75 -8.79
CA ASN A 177 -20.80 -0.58 -7.92
C ASN A 177 -20.02 -0.86 -6.62
N ALA A 178 -20.07 -2.09 -6.10
CA ALA A 178 -19.23 -2.51 -4.98
C ALA A 178 -17.72 -2.44 -5.35
N CYS A 179 -17.30 -2.98 -6.49
CA CYS A 179 -15.90 -2.85 -6.96
C CYS A 179 -15.48 -1.38 -7.11
N ARG A 180 -16.34 -0.52 -7.69
CA ARG A 180 -16.07 0.92 -7.82
C ARG A 180 -15.89 1.59 -6.46
N LEU A 181 -16.77 1.28 -5.49
CA LEU A 181 -16.67 1.81 -4.14
C LEU A 181 -15.37 1.36 -3.45
N LEU A 182 -15.03 0.08 -3.54
CA LEU A 182 -13.80 -0.47 -2.97
C LEU A 182 -12.54 0.19 -3.55
N LEU A 183 -12.51 0.42 -4.87
CA LEU A 183 -11.43 1.14 -5.54
C LEU A 183 -11.29 2.60 -5.04
N ILE A 184 -12.41 3.30 -4.83
CA ILE A 184 -12.40 4.66 -4.27
C ILE A 184 -11.88 4.63 -2.83
N VAL A 185 -12.35 3.70 -2.00
CA VAL A 185 -11.89 3.54 -0.62
C VAL A 185 -10.38 3.27 -0.58
N LEU A 186 -9.87 2.37 -1.43
CA LEU A 186 -8.44 2.10 -1.57
C LEU A 186 -7.65 3.35 -1.98
N SER A 187 -8.18 4.15 -2.90
CA SER A 187 -7.56 5.42 -3.31
C SER A 187 -7.43 6.41 -2.15
N LEU A 188 -8.47 6.53 -1.33
CA LEU A 188 -8.45 7.41 -0.16
C LEU A 188 -7.40 6.96 0.86
N MET A 189 -7.27 5.64 1.07
CA MET A 189 -6.24 5.07 1.92
C MET A 189 -4.83 5.34 1.36
N HIS A 190 -4.62 5.22 0.04
CA HIS A 190 -3.33 5.55 -0.60
C HIS A 190 -2.91 7.01 -0.38
N VAL A 191 -3.86 7.94 -0.49
CA VAL A 191 -3.62 9.36 -0.22
C VAL A 191 -3.29 9.57 1.26
N TYR A 192 -4.01 8.91 2.16
CA TYR A 192 -3.74 8.96 3.61
C TYR A 192 -2.29 8.55 3.93
N TRP A 193 -1.82 7.40 3.46
CA TRP A 193 -0.44 6.97 3.71
C TRP A 193 0.60 7.85 3.02
N TYR A 194 0.30 8.35 1.82
CA TYR A 194 1.21 9.28 1.15
C TYR A 194 1.39 10.57 1.97
N CYS A 195 0.32 11.08 2.59
CA CYS A 195 0.41 12.19 3.53
C CYS A 195 1.27 11.84 4.76
N LEU A 196 1.21 10.60 5.26
CA LEU A 196 2.09 10.16 6.36
C LEU A 196 3.57 10.15 5.96
N PHE A 197 3.91 9.65 4.77
CA PHE A 197 5.29 9.70 4.28
C PHE A 197 5.80 11.13 4.14
N TRP A 198 4.98 12.05 3.62
CA TRP A 198 5.33 13.47 3.56
C TRP A 198 5.53 14.09 4.94
N ARG A 199 4.70 13.72 5.92
CA ARG A 199 4.84 14.21 7.30
C ARG A 199 6.15 13.74 7.92
N ILE A 200 6.55 12.49 7.69
CA ILE A 200 7.84 11.93 8.13
C ILE A 200 8.99 12.69 7.45
N LEU A 201 8.93 12.90 6.13
CA LEU A 201 9.94 13.64 5.37
C LEU A 201 10.14 15.05 5.93
N VAL A 202 9.06 15.80 6.17
CA VAL A 202 9.14 17.16 6.72
C VAL A 202 9.81 17.19 8.09
N ARG A 203 9.61 16.16 8.92
CA ARG A 203 10.26 16.07 10.24
C ARG A 203 11.75 15.74 10.14
N LEU A 204 12.12 14.83 9.24
CA LEU A 204 13.52 14.52 8.96
C LEU A 204 14.27 15.78 8.49
N LEU A 205 13.65 16.56 7.60
CA LEU A 205 14.22 17.84 7.12
C LEU A 205 14.30 18.92 8.20
N ARG A 206 13.39 18.90 9.19
CA ARG A 206 13.38 19.85 10.33
C ARG A 206 14.36 19.46 11.44
N GLY A 207 15.11 18.38 11.29
CA GLY A 207 16.15 17.97 12.24
C GLY A 207 15.64 17.24 13.48
N SER A 208 14.41 16.70 13.47
CA SER A 208 14.06 15.66 14.44
C SER A 208 14.92 14.43 14.19
N ALA A 209 15.43 13.80 15.25
CA ALA A 209 16.15 12.54 15.10
C ALA A 209 15.25 11.53 14.36
N GLY A 210 15.74 10.88 13.31
CA GLY A 210 14.93 9.97 12.49
C GLY A 210 14.23 8.87 13.31
N HIS A 211 14.85 8.48 14.44
CA HIS A 211 14.31 7.55 15.42
C HIS A 211 13.03 8.07 16.14
N GLU A 212 12.85 9.39 16.31
CA GLU A 212 11.60 9.96 16.85
C GLU A 212 10.49 10.04 15.80
N ALA A 213 10.84 10.19 14.52
CA ALA A 213 9.86 10.24 13.44
C ALA A 213 9.23 8.86 13.15
N GLY A 214 9.99 7.76 13.34
CA GLY A 214 9.50 6.38 13.20
C GLY A 214 8.54 5.94 14.32
N ARG A 215 8.83 6.29 15.58
CA ARG A 215 8.03 5.88 16.74
C ARG A 215 6.59 6.39 16.74
N GLU A 216 6.30 7.50 16.06
CA GLU A 216 4.92 7.96 15.91
C GLU A 216 4.12 7.10 14.91
N TYR A 217 4.76 6.43 13.96
CA TYR A 217 4.07 5.48 13.09
C TYR A 217 3.69 4.22 13.87
N GLU A 218 4.60 3.71 14.70
CA GLU A 218 4.44 2.49 15.49
C GLU A 218 3.32 2.56 16.55
N GLY A 219 2.97 3.75 17.04
CA GLY A 219 2.04 3.88 18.16
C GLY A 219 2.72 3.51 19.48
N SER A 220 2.52 4.33 20.51
CA SER A 220 3.18 4.14 21.81
C SER A 220 2.56 2.94 22.53
N SER A 221 3.08 1.74 22.31
CA SER A 221 2.89 0.64 23.24
C SER A 221 3.98 0.69 24.32
N ASP A 222 3.50 0.86 25.54
CA ASP A 222 4.13 0.79 26.86
C ASP A 222 4.82 2.06 27.43
N SER A 223 4.42 2.31 28.67
CA SER A 223 4.50 3.51 29.49
C SER A 223 5.87 3.76 30.13
N GLU A 224 6.37 5.00 30.03
CA GLU A 224 7.17 5.63 31.09
C GLU A 224 6.68 7.07 31.32
N PRO A 225 6.56 7.53 32.58
CA PRO A 225 5.86 8.76 32.91
C PRO A 225 6.66 10.01 32.55
N GLU A 226 5.96 11.05 32.08
CA GLU A 226 6.49 12.39 31.86
C GLU A 226 7.08 12.98 33.15
N GLU A 227 8.39 13.28 33.15
CA GLU A 227 8.95 14.24 34.10
C GLU A 227 9.37 15.53 33.37
N ASN A 228 8.49 16.53 33.50
CA ASN A 228 8.68 17.91 33.10
C ASN A 228 9.83 18.56 33.90
N GLY A 229 10.97 18.82 33.25
CA GLY A 229 12.08 19.49 33.94
C GLY A 229 13.26 19.94 33.08
N LYS A 230 13.32 21.25 32.82
CA LYS A 230 14.53 22.08 32.59
C LYS A 230 15.12 22.14 31.18
N LYS A 231 14.64 23.14 30.43
CA LYS A 231 15.21 23.77 29.20
C LYS A 231 16.64 24.37 29.37
N ALA A 232 17.41 24.01 30.39
CA ALA A 232 18.71 24.64 30.68
C ALA A 232 19.95 23.76 30.39
N ASN A 233 19.78 22.50 29.98
CA ASN A 233 20.89 21.54 29.82
C ASN A 233 21.12 21.06 28.37
N VAL A 234 20.89 21.94 27.39
CA VAL A 234 20.88 21.57 25.96
C VAL A 234 22.29 21.53 25.33
N ASN A 235 23.27 22.25 25.88
CA ASN A 235 24.60 22.34 25.28
C ASN A 235 25.67 21.44 25.94
N ALA A 236 25.54 21.09 27.22
CA ALA A 236 26.50 20.21 27.88
C ALA A 236 26.26 18.72 27.57
N ARG A 237 25.00 18.31 27.36
CA ARG A 237 24.64 16.93 26.99
C ARG A 237 25.14 16.52 25.60
N LYS A 238 25.32 17.47 24.67
CA LYS A 238 25.72 17.21 23.27
C LYS A 238 27.11 16.55 23.11
N ARG A 239 28.03 16.71 24.06
CA ARG A 239 29.37 16.09 23.96
C ARG A 239 29.42 14.70 24.59
N THR A 240 28.64 14.43 25.63
CA THR A 240 28.57 13.11 26.26
C THR A 240 27.61 12.17 25.52
N PHE A 241 26.60 12.69 24.81
CA PHE A 241 25.68 11.90 23.97
C PHE A 241 26.34 11.25 22.74
N ARG A 242 27.55 11.67 22.36
CA ARG A 242 28.27 11.08 21.24
C ARG A 242 28.93 9.74 21.59
N LEU A 243 29.15 9.47 22.89
CA LEU A 243 29.74 8.22 23.38
C LEU A 243 28.67 7.21 23.84
N GLN A 244 27.44 7.65 24.10
CA GLN A 244 26.30 6.79 24.41
C GLN A 244 25.49 6.36 23.17
N MET A 245 25.87 6.80 21.95
CA MET A 245 25.29 6.32 20.69
C MET A 245 25.81 4.93 20.27
N LEU A 246 26.76 4.35 21.01
CA LEU A 246 27.40 3.07 20.67
C LEU A 246 26.88 1.88 21.47
N THR A 247 26.02 2.08 22.48
CA THR A 247 25.68 1.00 23.44
C THR A 247 24.19 0.66 23.56
N ASP A 248 23.29 1.49 23.04
CA ASP A 248 21.87 1.32 23.35
C ASP A 248 21.13 0.77 22.12
N ASN A 249 20.76 -0.51 22.25
CA ASN A 249 20.04 -1.32 21.29
C ASN A 249 18.91 -0.57 20.59
N TRP A 250 19.00 -0.48 19.26
CA TRP A 250 17.89 -0.14 18.37
C TRP A 250 16.74 -1.13 18.59
N PRO A 251 15.55 -0.71 19.08
CA PRO A 251 14.41 -1.59 19.13
C PRO A 251 13.90 -1.86 17.71
N VAL A 252 13.87 -3.15 17.41
CA VAL A 252 13.72 -3.81 16.12
C VAL A 252 12.25 -3.85 15.70
N GLN A 253 11.48 -2.76 15.67
CA GLN A 253 10.00 -2.86 15.49
C GLN A 253 9.35 -1.81 14.59
N VAL A 254 10.11 -1.18 13.69
CA VAL A 254 9.62 -0.02 12.94
C VAL A 254 8.50 -0.28 11.93
N PHE A 255 8.25 -1.53 11.54
CA PHE A 255 7.19 -1.81 10.57
C PHE A 255 6.68 -3.24 10.67
N GLY A 256 5.60 -3.45 11.44
CA GLY A 256 4.86 -4.71 11.52
C GLY A 256 4.88 -5.50 10.21
N VAL A 257 5.24 -6.76 10.35
CA VAL A 257 5.34 -7.78 9.30
C VAL A 257 4.09 -7.74 8.41
N CYS A 258 4.24 -7.74 7.08
CA CYS A 258 3.17 -8.12 6.16
C CYS A 258 3.47 -9.53 5.64
#